data_AF-A0A059ZW60-F1
#
_entry.id   AF-A0A059ZW60-F1
#
_cell.length_a   1.000
_cell.length_b   1.000
_cell.length_c   1.000
_cell.angle_alpha   90.00
_cell.angle_beta   90.00
_cell.angle_gamma   90.00
#
_symmetry.space_group_name_H-M   'P 1'
#
loop_
_entity.id
_entity.type
_entity.pdbx_description
1 polymer ?
#
loop_
_entity_poly.entity_id
_entity_poly.type
_entity_poly.pdbx_seq_one_letter_code
_entity_poly.pdbx_strand_id
1 'polypeptide(L)'
;MRSYIHPRLRRDLIAEEWRQDPEARNHRVSTALEAASLTDLVRIGLRRASRIHPLPPYEPFAISITPAAQEKLLRLEAEMGKQISISAIVQEILKGE
;
A
#
# COMPACT_ATOMS: atom_id res chain seq x y z
N MET A 1 -8.04 -4.26 17.98
CA MET A 1 -8.12 -5.20 16.84
C MET A 1 -7.04 -4.82 15.84
N ARG A 2 -6.32 -5.79 15.28
CA ARG A 2 -5.43 -5.55 14.13
C ARG A 2 -6.24 -5.65 12.86
N SER A 3 -6.07 -4.70 11.96
CA SER A 3 -6.79 -4.68 10.68
C SER A 3 -5.84 -5.11 9.58
N TYR A 4 -6.32 -5.99 8.70
CA TYR A 4 -5.51 -6.56 7.64
C TYR A 4 -5.97 -6.03 6.29
N ILE A 5 -5.00 -5.68 5.46
CA ILE A 5 -5.19 -5.46 4.02
C ILE A 5 -4.48 -6.57 3.26
N HIS A 6 -5.01 -6.91 2.08
CA HIS A 6 -4.47 -7.97 1.23
C HIS A 6 -4.04 -7.43 -0.14
N PRO A 7 -3.07 -6.51 -0.20
CA PRO A 7 -2.57 -5.98 -1.47
C PRO A 7 -1.89 -7.07 -2.30
N ARG A 8 -2.04 -6.95 -3.62
CA ARG A 8 -1.30 -7.77 -4.58
C ARG A 8 -0.04 -7.01 -4.98
N LEU A 9 1.12 -7.51 -4.55
CA LEU A 9 2.40 -6.83 -4.69
C LEU A 9 3.38 -7.66 -5.51
N ARG A 10 4.32 -6.98 -6.13
CA ARG A 10 5.51 -7.54 -6.76
C ARG A 10 6.63 -7.62 -5.74
N ARG A 11 6.95 -8.84 -5.32
CA ARG A 11 8.00 -9.12 -4.33
C ARG A 11 9.35 -8.55 -4.75
N ASP A 12 9.68 -8.64 -6.03
CA ASP A 12 10.94 -8.19 -6.60
C ASP A 12 11.13 -6.67 -6.54
N LEU A 13 10.03 -5.92 -6.50
CA LEU A 13 10.02 -4.46 -6.35
C LEU A 13 9.94 -4.01 -4.88
N ILE A 14 9.92 -4.92 -3.92
CA ILE A 14 9.97 -4.60 -2.50
C ILE A 14 11.43 -4.56 -2.06
N ALA A 15 11.82 -3.48 -1.37
CA ALA A 15 13.15 -3.34 -0.78
C ALA A 15 13.48 -4.55 0.12
N GLU A 16 14.75 -4.97 0.13
CA GLU A 16 15.16 -6.25 0.72
C GLU A 16 14.80 -6.35 2.20
N GLU A 17 14.97 -5.25 2.93
CA GLU A 17 14.69 -5.12 4.36
C GLU A 17 13.22 -5.41 4.72
N TRP A 18 12.27 -5.15 3.81
CA TRP A 18 10.83 -5.36 4.05
C TRP A 18 10.30 -6.62 3.34
N ARG A 19 11.09 -7.19 2.44
CA ARG A 19 10.73 -8.41 1.72
C ARG A 19 10.71 -9.60 2.65
N GLN A 20 11.74 -9.72 3.49
CA GLN A 20 11.96 -10.89 4.34
C GLN A 20 11.34 -10.76 5.74
N ASP A 21 11.10 -9.53 6.21
CA ASP A 21 10.56 -9.27 7.55
C ASP A 21 9.11 -8.76 7.48
N PRO A 22 8.11 -9.60 7.84
CA PRO A 22 6.72 -9.19 7.90
C PRO A 22 6.43 -8.09 8.94
N GLU A 23 7.12 -8.08 10.07
CA GLU A 23 6.91 -7.07 11.12
C GLU A 23 7.43 -5.71 10.67
N ALA A 24 8.66 -5.66 10.12
CA ALA A 24 9.22 -4.45 9.55
C ALA A 24 8.34 -3.91 8.40
N ARG A 25 7.83 -4.79 7.54
CA ARG A 25 6.91 -4.43 6.45
C ARG A 25 5.61 -3.82 6.99
N ASN A 26 4.98 -4.45 7.97
CA ASN A 26 3.74 -3.96 8.58
C ASN A 26 3.92 -2.59 9.23
N HIS A 27 5.02 -2.44 9.98
CA HIS A 27 5.38 -1.19 10.62
C HIS A 27 5.60 -0.09 9.57
N ARG A 28 6.42 -0.35 8.54
CA ARG A 28 6.71 0.61 7.47
C ARG A 28 5.44 1.07 6.76
N VAL A 29 4.55 0.16 6.39
CA VAL A 29 3.29 0.50 5.71
C VAL A 29 2.39 1.34 6.61
N SER A 30 2.25 0.96 7.88
CA SER A 30 1.42 1.70 8.83
C SER A 30 1.93 3.13 9.03
N THR A 31 3.22 3.28 9.34
CA THR A 31 3.84 4.59 9.57
C THR A 31 3.77 5.47 8.31
N ALA A 32 4.05 4.91 7.13
CA ALA A 32 4.01 5.67 5.89
C ALA A 32 2.59 6.11 5.52
N LEU A 33 1.58 5.25 5.71
CA LEU A 33 0.18 5.62 5.50
C LEU A 33 -0.24 6.74 6.45
N GLU A 34 0.12 6.65 7.73
CA GLU A 34 -0.19 7.69 8.72
C GLU A 34 0.48 9.02 8.40
N ALA A 35 1.76 9.01 7.98
CA ALA A 35 2.53 10.21 7.69
C ALA A 35 2.18 10.88 6.36
N ALA A 36 1.87 10.12 5.30
CA ALA A 36 1.63 10.66 3.97
C ALA A 36 0.37 11.53 3.90
N SER A 37 0.37 12.62 3.13
CA SER A 37 -0.88 13.39 2.94
C SER A 37 -1.92 12.57 2.16
N LEU A 38 -3.21 12.86 2.33
CA LEU A 38 -4.27 12.21 1.52
C LEU A 38 -4.03 12.45 0.02
N THR A 39 -3.66 13.67 -0.36
CA THR A 39 -3.35 14.05 -1.74
C THR A 39 -2.22 13.21 -2.35
N ASP A 40 -1.16 12.93 -1.58
CA ASP A 40 -0.06 12.07 -2.04
C ASP A 40 -0.51 10.63 -2.26
N LEU A 41 -1.29 10.08 -1.34
CA LEU A 41 -1.84 8.73 -1.45
C LEU A 41 -2.75 8.61 -2.68
N VAL A 42 -3.62 9.60 -2.92
CA VAL A 42 -4.45 9.68 -4.14
C VAL A 42 -3.56 9.68 -5.39
N ARG A 43 -2.57 10.57 -5.44
CA ARG A 43 -1.68 10.70 -6.60
C ARG A 43 -0.95 9.40 -6.93
N ILE A 44 -0.44 8.70 -5.91
CA ILE A 44 0.24 7.39 -6.08
C ILE A 44 -0.77 6.34 -6.57
N GLY A 45 -1.91 6.24 -5.90
CA GLY A 45 -2.97 5.28 -6.21
C GLY A 45 -3.47 5.40 -7.65
N LEU A 46 -3.71 6.63 -8.13
CA LEU A 46 -4.15 6.92 -9.48
C LEU A 46 -3.05 6.65 -10.53
N ARG A 47 -1.81 7.09 -10.28
CA ARG A 47 -0.69 6.95 -11.24
C ARG A 47 -0.42 5.50 -11.65
N ARG A 48 -0.62 4.55 -10.73
CA ARG A 48 -0.37 3.13 -11.01
C ARG A 48 -1.61 2.40 -11.50
N ALA A 49 -2.81 2.78 -11.06
CA ALA A 49 -4.06 2.23 -11.55
C ALA A 49 -4.25 2.47 -13.06
N SER A 50 -3.71 3.57 -13.59
CA SER A 50 -3.74 3.90 -15.02
C SER A 50 -2.70 3.18 -15.88
N ARG A 51 -1.79 2.37 -15.30
CA ARG A 51 -0.76 1.66 -16.10
C ARG A 51 -1.39 0.47 -16.82
N ILE A 52 -1.31 0.50 -18.16
CA ILE A 52 -2.02 -0.40 -19.08
C ILE A 52 -1.61 -1.88 -18.93
N HIS A 53 -0.41 -2.19 -18.41
CA HIS A 53 0.03 -3.58 -18.22
C HIS A 53 0.78 -3.78 -16.88
N PRO A 54 0.11 -4.33 -15.85
CA PRO A 54 0.79 -4.85 -14.67
C PRO A 54 1.59 -6.10 -15.09
N LEU A 55 2.92 -6.01 -15.07
CA LEU A 55 3.80 -7.14 -15.40
C LEU A 55 3.83 -8.12 -14.22
N PRO A 56 3.26 -9.34 -14.35
CA PRO A 56 3.31 -10.37 -13.31
C PRO A 56 4.75 -10.84 -13.03
N PRO A 57 5.01 -11.51 -11.88
CA PRO A 57 4.05 -12.05 -10.92
C PRO A 57 3.69 -11.08 -9.79
N TYR A 58 2.39 -11.01 -9.46
CA TYR A 58 1.90 -10.38 -8.23
C TYR A 58 1.52 -11.48 -7.24
N GLU A 59 1.95 -11.36 -5.99
CA GLU A 59 1.57 -12.26 -4.91
C GLU A 59 0.75 -11.51 -3.84
N PRO A 60 -0.23 -12.17 -3.20
CA PRO A 60 -0.99 -11.57 -2.12
C PRO A 60 -0.11 -11.45 -0.87
N PHE A 61 -0.04 -10.25 -0.30
CA PHE A 61 0.60 -10.04 1.00
C PHE A 61 -0.47 -9.73 2.04
N ALA A 62 -0.46 -10.42 3.17
CA ALA A 62 -1.20 -9.97 4.34
C ALA A 62 -0.39 -8.88 5.04
N ILE A 63 -0.93 -7.67 5.12
CA ILE A 63 -0.30 -6.56 5.85
C ILE A 63 -1.21 -6.13 6.98
N SER A 64 -0.69 -6.24 8.21
CA SER A 64 -1.35 -5.69 9.38
C SER A 64 -1.09 -4.19 9.42
N ILE A 65 -2.16 -3.41 9.55
CA ILE A 65 -2.09 -1.96 9.70
C ILE A 65 -2.69 -1.52 11.04
N THR A 66 -2.26 -0.36 11.51
CA THR A 66 -2.82 0.32 12.68
C THR A 66 -4.24 0.82 12.41
N PRO A 67 -5.04 1.08 13.47
CA PRO A 67 -6.37 1.66 13.32
C PRO A 67 -6.35 3.03 12.61
N ALA A 68 -5.34 3.87 12.86
CA ALA A 68 -5.21 5.18 12.23
C ALA A 68 -4.93 5.07 10.72
N ALA A 69 -4.02 4.17 10.31
CA ALA A 69 -3.78 3.90 8.90
C ALA A 69 -5.03 3.33 8.21
N GLN A 70 -5.78 2.45 8.89
CA GLN A 70 -7.03 1.91 8.36
C GLN A 70 -8.08 2.99 8.17
N GLU A 71 -8.31 3.84 9.17
CA GLU A 71 -9.28 4.93 9.08
C GLU A 71 -8.94 5.85 7.90
N LYS A 72 -7.66 6.11 7.68
CA LYS A 72 -7.20 6.91 6.55
C LYS A 72 -7.47 6.25 5.20
N LEU A 73 -7.27 4.95 5.07
CA LEU A 73 -7.63 4.21 3.86
C LEU A 73 -9.14 4.22 3.62
N LEU A 74 -9.96 4.09 4.66
CA LEU A 74 -11.42 4.17 4.55
C LEU A 74 -11.88 5.56 4.09
N ARG A 75 -11.27 6.63 4.62
CA ARG A 75 -11.53 8.01 4.14
C ARG A 75 -11.13 8.16 2.68
N LEU A 76 -9.97 7.64 2.29
CA LEU A 76 -9.47 7.69 0.92
C LEU A 76 -10.42 6.96 -0.05
N GLU A 77 -10.93 5.79 0.33
CA GLU A 77 -11.94 5.04 -0.45
C GLU A 77 -13.29 5.77 -0.50
N ALA A 78 -13.70 6.44 0.57
CA ALA A 78 -14.94 7.22 0.60
C ALA A 78 -14.88 8.45 -0.32
N GLU A 79 -13.73 9.14 -0.37
CA GLU A 79 -13.55 10.34 -1.19
C GLU A 79 -13.35 10.02 -2.69
N MET A 80 -12.60 8.97 -3.01
CA MET A 80 -12.20 8.65 -4.39
C MET A 80 -12.96 7.46 -5.01
N GLY A 81 -13.71 6.71 -4.21
CA GLY A 81 -14.34 5.47 -4.64
C GLY A 81 -13.33 4.40 -5.11
N LYS A 82 -13.77 3.55 -6.05
CA LYS A 82 -12.94 2.45 -6.60
C LYS A 82 -11.85 2.91 -7.59
N GLN A 83 -11.60 4.20 -7.73
CA GLN A 83 -10.65 4.73 -8.71
C GLN A 83 -9.19 4.61 -8.26
N ILE A 84 -8.95 4.38 -6.97
CA ILE A 84 -7.61 4.27 -6.39
C ILE A 84 -7.20 2.81 -6.15
N SER A 85 -5.89 2.52 -6.28
CA SER A 85 -5.33 1.19 -6.01
C SER A 85 -4.55 1.17 -4.70
N ILE A 86 -5.08 0.50 -3.66
CA ILE A 86 -4.35 0.28 -2.41
C ILE A 86 -3.08 -0.54 -2.65
N SER A 87 -3.13 -1.53 -3.55
CA SER A 87 -1.95 -2.31 -3.93
C SER A 87 -0.85 -1.41 -4.51
N ALA A 88 -1.23 -0.38 -5.27
CA ALA A 88 -0.28 0.58 -5.82
C ALA A 88 0.39 1.44 -4.74
N ILE A 89 -0.41 1.93 -3.79
CA ILE A 89 0.05 2.74 -2.66
C ILE A 89 1.04 1.93 -1.82
N VAL A 90 0.64 0.72 -1.41
CA VAL A 90 1.49 -0.16 -0.61
C VAL A 90 2.77 -0.54 -1.36
N GLN A 91 2.67 -0.89 -2.64
CA GLN A 91 3.84 -1.21 -3.45
C GLN A 91 4.82 -0.03 -3.54
N GLU A 92 4.32 1.21 -3.59
CA GLU A 92 5.18 2.40 -3.65
C GLU A 92 5.88 2.65 -2.32
N ILE A 93 5.16 2.54 -1.21
CA ILE A 93 5.72 2.63 0.14
C ILE A 93 6.85 1.62 0.34
N LEU A 94 6.67 0.42 -0.19
CA LEU A 94 7.60 -0.70 -0.03
C LEU A 94 8.71 -0.76 -1.09
N LYS A 95 8.74 0.16 -2.05
CA LYS A 95 9.76 0.15 -3.10
C LYS A 95 11.16 0.58 -2.62
N GLY A 96 11.21 1.36 -1.55
CA GLY A 96 12.43 2.06 -1.13
C GLY A 96 12.64 3.31 -1.98
N GLU A 97 13.39 4.28 -1.45
CA GLU A 97 13.84 5.44 -2.23
C GLU A 97 14.88 5.04 -3.29
#